data_AF-A0A972SX74-F1
#
_entry.id   AF-A0A972SX74-F1
#
_cell.length_a   1.000
_cell.length_b   1.000
_cell.length_c   1.000
_cell.angle_alpha   90.00
_cell.angle_beta   90.00
_cell.angle_gamma   90.00
#
_symmetry.space_group_name_H-M   'P 1'
#
loop_
_entity.id
_entity.type
_entity.pdbx_description
1 polymer ?
#
loop_
_entity_poly.entity_id
_entity_poly.type
_entity_poly.pdbx_seq_one_letter_code
_entity_poly.pdbx_strand_id
1 'polypeptide(L)'
;MYITISKWRRDAVSGSRERAQRMVRKQTYIFPEQDEELKKLAKIKMVTEAEIIREALDNFISQEKKRLQENPLLEIVGISDETEGPQDGSVNHDRYLYGRP
;
A
#
# COMPACT_ATOMS: atom_id res chain seq x y z
N MET A 1 43.90 -35.41 -1.51
CA MET A 1 44.10 -35.20 -0.06
C MET A 1 43.37 -33.92 0.33
N TYR A 2 42.21 -34.04 0.97
CA TYR A 2 41.62 -32.98 1.80
C TYR A 2 41.09 -33.67 3.06
N ILE A 3 41.62 -33.24 4.19
CA ILE A 3 41.35 -33.80 5.52
C ILE A 3 40.27 -32.94 6.19
N THR A 4 39.30 -33.64 6.78
CA THR A 4 38.26 -33.25 7.74
C THR A 4 38.81 -32.31 8.85
N ILE A 5 38.01 -31.45 9.50
CA ILE A 5 37.49 -31.65 10.87
C ILE A 5 36.49 -30.53 11.22
N SER A 6 35.52 -30.98 12.01
CA SER A 6 34.28 -30.47 12.57
C SER A 6 34.32 -29.31 13.59
N LYS A 7 33.11 -28.73 13.80
CA LYS A 7 32.48 -28.34 15.08
C LYS A 7 32.84 -26.99 15.71
N TRP A 8 31.91 -26.02 15.58
CA TRP A 8 31.61 -24.97 16.56
C TRP A 8 30.09 -24.68 16.46
N ARG A 9 29.25 -25.24 17.34
CA ARG A 9 28.79 -24.74 18.65
C ARG A 9 27.94 -23.45 18.56
N ARG A 10 26.66 -23.69 18.82
CA ARG A 10 25.48 -22.86 19.11
C ARG A 10 25.72 -21.48 19.76
N ASP A 11 24.75 -20.60 19.46
CA ASP A 11 24.26 -19.44 20.23
C ASP A 11 24.77 -18.05 19.80
N ALA A 12 24.00 -17.41 18.90
CA ALA A 12 23.84 -15.95 18.88
C ALA A 12 22.55 -15.55 18.14
N VAL A 13 21.53 -15.21 18.93
CA VAL A 13 20.49 -14.21 18.63
C VAL A 13 19.75 -14.36 17.29
N SER A 14 18.81 -15.30 17.28
CA SER A 14 17.61 -15.25 16.44
C SER A 14 16.71 -14.10 16.92
N GLY A 15 16.30 -13.19 16.02
CA GLY A 15 15.12 -12.37 16.28
C GLY A 15 15.13 -10.87 15.92
N SER A 16 16.10 -10.31 15.19
CA SER A 16 16.08 -8.85 14.91
C SER A 16 16.45 -8.43 13.48
N ARG A 17 16.09 -9.24 12.48
CA ARG A 17 16.14 -8.86 11.04
C ARG A 17 14.98 -9.43 10.22
N GLU A 18 13.84 -9.72 10.84
CA GLU A 18 12.67 -10.21 10.12
C GLU A 18 11.83 -9.05 9.58
N ARG A 19 11.82 -8.95 8.24
CA ARG A 19 11.14 -7.99 7.36
C ARG A 19 11.85 -6.65 7.14
N ALA A 20 13.00 -6.70 6.47
CA ALA A 20 13.20 -5.77 5.36
C ALA A 20 12.06 -6.06 4.36
N GLN A 21 10.98 -5.27 4.41
CA GLN A 21 9.83 -5.45 3.51
C GLN A 21 10.31 -5.49 2.07
N ARG A 22 9.91 -6.52 1.33
CA ARG A 22 10.20 -6.65 -0.09
C ARG A 22 9.62 -5.44 -0.81
N MET A 23 10.47 -4.56 -1.33
CA MET A 23 10.03 -3.40 -2.10
C MET A 23 9.44 -3.85 -3.43
N VAL A 24 8.31 -3.25 -3.82
CA VAL A 24 7.65 -3.50 -5.11
C VAL A 24 7.99 -2.36 -6.06
N ARG A 25 8.44 -2.68 -7.28
CA ARG A 25 8.73 -1.68 -8.31
C ARG A 25 7.42 -1.08 -8.82
N LYS A 26 7.32 0.25 -8.76
CA LYS A 26 6.26 1.03 -9.42
C LYS A 26 6.91 2.03 -10.36
N GLN A 27 6.34 2.18 -11.56
CA GLN A 27 6.78 3.17 -12.56
C GLN A 27 5.64 4.14 -12.80
N THR A 28 5.93 5.43 -12.80
CA THR A 28 4.97 6.50 -13.10
C THR A 28 5.71 7.64 -13.81
N TYR A 29 4.98 8.38 -14.63
CA TYR A 29 5.47 9.63 -15.19
C TYR A 29 5.23 10.77 -14.20
N ILE A 30 6.14 11.74 -14.19
CA ILE A 30 6.05 12.99 -13.45
C ILE A 30 6.40 14.15 -14.39
N PHE A 31 6.00 15.37 -14.04
CA PHE A 31 6.34 16.54 -14.82
C PHE A 31 7.82 16.93 -14.64
N PRO A 32 8.46 17.56 -15.65
CA PRO A 32 9.85 18.00 -15.56
C PRO A 32 10.11 18.90 -14.34
N GLU A 33 9.17 19.77 -13.99
CA GLU A 33 9.28 20.65 -12.84
C GLU A 33 9.32 19.87 -11.52
N GLN A 34 8.57 18.76 -11.43
CA GLN A 34 8.57 17.90 -10.25
C GLN A 34 9.90 17.17 -10.08
N ASP A 35 10.52 16.73 -11.18
CA ASP A 35 11.84 16.10 -11.18
C ASP A 35 12.93 17.07 -10.69
N GLU A 36 12.91 18.31 -11.18
CA GLU A 36 13.85 19.35 -10.76
C GLU A 36 13.71 19.69 -9.27
N GLU A 37 12.48 19.85 -8.77
CA GLU A 37 12.24 20.11 -7.35
C GLU A 37 12.62 18.90 -6.47
N LEU A 38 12.35 17.68 -6.94
CA LEU A 38 12.73 16.45 -6.22
C LEU A 38 14.24 16.33 -6.05
N LYS A 39 15.01 16.62 -7.09
CA LYS A 39 16.49 16.66 -7.05
C LYS A 39 17.01 17.72 -6.09
N LYS A 40 16.42 18.92 -6.09
CA LYS A 40 16.80 19.99 -5.15
C LYS A 40 16.55 19.56 -3.71
N LEU A 41 15.37 19.00 -3.43
CA LEU A 41 14.99 18.53 -2.11
C LEU A 41 15.89 17.38 -1.63
N ALA A 42 16.22 16.43 -2.51
CA ALA A 42 17.14 15.33 -2.20
C ALA A 42 18.52 15.85 -1.76
N LYS A 43 19.05 16.85 -2.46
CA LYS A 43 20.33 17.49 -2.11
C LYS A 43 20.26 18.23 -0.78
N ILE A 44 19.20 19.00 -0.54
CA ILE A 44 19.03 19.79 0.70
C ILE A 44 18.87 18.86 1.91
N LYS A 45 18.06 17.81 1.78
CA LYS A 45 17.78 16.85 2.86
C LYS A 45 18.87 15.78 3.02
N MET A 46 19.82 15.69 2.10
CA MET A 46 20.85 14.64 2.05
C MET A 46 20.28 13.20 2.04
N VAL A 47 19.17 13.01 1.33
CA VAL A 47 18.50 11.70 1.17
C VAL A 47 18.29 11.38 -0.30
N THR A 48 17.88 10.15 -0.61
CA THR A 48 17.58 9.76 -1.98
C THR A 48 16.22 10.32 -2.43
N GLU A 49 16.07 10.61 -3.73
CA GLU A 49 14.78 10.99 -4.33
C GLU A 49 13.68 9.95 -4.03
N ALA A 50 14.05 8.68 -4.08
CA ALA A 50 13.15 7.57 -3.79
C ALA A 50 12.65 7.59 -2.33
N GLU A 51 13.45 8.10 -1.39
CA GLU A 51 13.06 8.25 0.01
C GLU A 51 12.06 9.38 0.20
N ILE A 52 12.26 10.50 -0.50
CA ILE A 52 11.28 11.60 -0.52
C ILE A 52 9.96 11.13 -1.14
N ILE A 53 10.00 10.38 -2.25
CA ILE A 53 8.79 9.82 -2.87
C ILE A 53 8.06 8.89 -1.89
N ARG A 54 8.79 8.02 -1.17
CA ARG A 54 8.19 7.14 -0.17
C ARG A 54 7.57 7.92 0.98
N GLU A 55 8.30 8.90 1.54
CA GLU A 55 7.81 9.77 2.63
C GLU A 55 6.53 10.50 2.21
N ALA A 56 6.52 11.08 1.01
CA ALA A 56 5.34 11.77 0.47
C ALA A 56 4.16 10.82 0.27
N LEU A 57 4.41 9.62 -0.26
CA LEU A 57 3.39 8.60 -0.47
C LEU A 57 2.80 8.10 0.85
N ASP A 58 3.64 7.81 1.84
CA ASP A 58 3.22 7.34 3.16
C ASP A 58 2.38 8.40 3.88
N ASN A 59 2.80 9.67 3.80
CA ASN A 59 2.06 10.80 4.37
C ASN A 59 0.70 10.97 3.70
N PHE A 60 0.64 10.92 2.37
CA PHE A 60 -0.62 11.01 1.63
C PHE A 60 -1.55 9.86 2.00
N ILE A 61 -1.09 8.61 1.91
CA ILE A 61 -1.90 7.42 2.27
C ILE A 61 -2.41 7.51 3.71
N SER A 62 -1.57 7.97 4.65
CA SER A 62 -1.97 8.10 6.05
C SER A 62 -3.05 9.17 6.26
N GLN A 63 -2.96 10.31 5.57
CA GLN A 63 -3.98 11.35 5.60
C GLN A 63 -5.29 10.86 4.97
N GLU A 64 -5.20 10.20 3.82
CA GLU A 64 -6.36 9.62 3.14
C GLU A 64 -7.07 8.59 4.03
N LYS A 65 -6.31 7.67 4.65
CA LYS A 65 -6.87 6.68 5.59
C LYS A 65 -7.59 7.33 6.77
N LYS A 66 -7.03 8.39 7.35
CA LYS A 66 -7.69 9.14 8.43
C LYS A 66 -9.02 9.74 7.95
N ARG A 67 -9.02 10.38 6.78
CA ARG A 67 -10.25 10.94 6.19
C ARG A 67 -11.30 9.87 5.90
N LEU A 68 -10.87 8.68 5.46
CA LEU A 68 -11.77 7.54 5.25
C LEU A 68 -12.35 7.03 6.58
N GLN A 69 -11.54 6.91 7.62
CA GLN A 69 -11.98 6.51 8.96
C GLN A 69 -12.93 7.53 9.61
N GLU A 70 -12.74 8.82 9.34
CA GLU A 70 -13.62 9.88 9.82
C GLU A 70 -14.97 9.91 9.07
N ASN A 71 -15.10 9.21 7.94
CA ASN A 71 -16.35 9.13 7.19
C ASN A 71 -16.98 7.73 7.31
N PRO A 72 -17.85 7.49 8.30
CA PRO A 72 -18.47 6.18 8.54
C PRO A 72 -19.31 5.68 7.34
N LEU A 73 -19.68 6.55 6.40
CA LEU A 73 -20.39 6.14 5.19
C LEU A 73 -19.49 5.44 4.17
N LEU A 74 -18.17 5.67 4.21
CA LEU A 74 -17.22 5.02 3.30
C LEU A 74 -16.90 3.58 3.71
N GLU A 75 -17.12 3.21 4.98
CA GLU A 75 -17.08 1.82 5.44
C GLU A 75 -18.25 0.98 4.87
N ILE A 76 -19.32 1.65 4.44
CA ILE A 76 -20.53 1.00 3.90
C ILE A 76 -20.38 0.73 2.39
N VAL A 77 -19.54 1.53 1.70
CA VAL A 77 -19.30 1.37 0.25
C VAL A 77 -18.54 0.06 0.01
N GLY A 78 -19.19 -0.88 -0.65
CA GLY A 78 -18.64 -2.21 -0.95
C GLY A 78 -19.14 -3.35 -0.06
N ILE A 79 -20.00 -3.07 0.93
CA ILE A 79 -20.70 -4.15 1.68
C ILE A 79 -21.52 -5.04 0.74
N SER A 80 -21.99 -4.48 -0.39
CA SER A 80 -22.74 -5.21 -1.42
C SER A 80 -21.85 -5.85 -2.51
N ASP A 81 -20.53 -5.62 -2.49
CA ASP A 81 -19.63 -6.19 -3.51
C ASP A 81 -19.33 -7.67 -3.22
N GLU A 82 -19.47 -8.08 -1.95
CA GLU A 82 -19.48 -9.46 -1.53
C GLU A 82 -20.94 -9.94 -1.47
N THR A 83 -21.25 -11.03 -2.18
CA THR A 83 -22.49 -11.83 -2.20
C THR A 83 -23.64 -11.53 -3.19
N GLU A 84 -24.15 -12.67 -3.67
CA GLU A 84 -25.20 -12.96 -4.63
C GLU A 84 -26.39 -11.99 -4.70
N GLY A 85 -26.70 -11.57 -5.92
CA GLY A 85 -27.87 -10.77 -6.24
C GLY A 85 -27.83 -10.23 -7.67
N PRO A 86 -28.93 -9.63 -8.17
CA PRO A 86 -28.98 -9.00 -9.48
C PRO A 86 -28.04 -7.79 -9.54
N GLN A 87 -27.17 -7.74 -10.55
CA GLN A 87 -26.22 -6.63 -10.76
C GLN A 87 -26.90 -5.29 -11.13
N ASP A 88 -28.19 -5.34 -11.49
CA ASP A 88 -29.02 -4.21 -11.83
C ASP A 88 -30.01 -3.86 -10.70
N GLY A 89 -29.74 -4.33 -9.48
CA GLY A 89 -30.60 -4.08 -8.32
C GLY A 89 -30.89 -2.61 -8.06
N SER A 90 -29.98 -1.68 -8.40
CA SER A 90 -30.24 -0.24 -8.27
C SER A 90 -31.29 0.28 -9.27
N VAL A 91 -31.28 -0.26 -10.50
CA VAL A 91 -32.17 0.15 -11.59
C VAL A 91 -33.53 -0.51 -11.47
N ASN A 92 -33.55 -1.79 -11.11
CA ASN A 92 -34.75 -2.64 -11.11
C ASN A 92 -35.20 -3.02 -9.69
N HIS A 93 -34.87 -2.21 -8.67
CA HIS A 93 -35.23 -2.50 -7.27
C HIS A 93 -36.74 -2.70 -7.10
N ASP A 94 -37.58 -1.91 -7.77
CA ASP A 94 -39.03 -2.03 -7.67
C ASP A 94 -39.56 -3.38 -8.15
N ARG A 95 -38.93 -3.93 -9.19
CA ARG A 95 -39.25 -5.27 -9.70
C ARG A 95 -38.87 -6.34 -8.68
N TYR A 96 -37.70 -6.23 -8.07
CA TYR A 96 -37.20 -7.22 -7.11
C TYR A 96 -37.89 -7.14 -5.74
N LEU A 97 -38.27 -5.94 -5.30
CA LEU A 97 -38.90 -5.72 -4.00
C LEU A 97 -40.43 -5.86 -4.05
N TYR A 98 -41.07 -5.42 -5.13
CA TYR A 98 -42.53 -5.31 -5.20
C TYR A 98 -43.15 -6.13 -6.33
N GLY A 99 -42.36 -6.80 -7.17
CA GLY A 99 -42.87 -7.61 -8.29
C GLY A 99 -43.62 -6.79 -9.34
N ARG A 100 -43.42 -5.47 -9.36
CA ARG A 100 -44.07 -4.57 -10.33
C ARG A 100 -43.18 -4.45 -11.59
N PRO A 101 -43.81 -4.35 -12.78
CA PRO A 101 -43.08 -4.17 -14.03
C PRO A 101 -42.39 -2.80 -14.09
#